data_AF-A0A9E1WBY0-F1
#
_entry.id   AF-A0A9E1WBY0-F1
#
_cell.length_a   1.000
_cell.length_b   1.000
_cell.length_c   1.000
_cell.angle_alpha   90.00
_cell.angle_beta   90.00
_cell.angle_gamma   90.00
#
_symmetry.space_group_name_H-M   'P 1'
#
loop_
_entity.id
_entity.type
_entity.pdbx_description
1 polymer ?
#
loop_
_entity_poly.entity_id
_entity_poly.type
_entity_poly.pdbx_seq_one_letter_code
_entity_poly.pdbx_strand_id
1 'polypeptide(L)'
;MKKIILSITSLLMTGTLLIGTPKKDIVDTAVEAGSFKTLVTAVKAAGLVDTLKGKGPFTVFAPTDEAFAKLPKGTVASLLKPENKQKLVDILTYHVVSGKVKAKKAAKLDSAKTVNGAKITIKPSGKTLMINQAKVVKADIKTSNGIIHVIDAVLLPTPKKVSGNTNHIIKQAIHKGVHMFNSGHHVQTAALYMKAGNEVLGQCSSSVCSSAANTIKTAMHKAKAEHCPTSQAWIMRHAFDRVLASAH
;
A
#
# COMPACT_ATOMS: atom_id res chain seq x y z
N MET A 1 62.40 35.45 -51.85
CA MET A 1 61.06 36.07 -51.87
C MET A 1 60.01 35.01 -51.57
N LYS A 2 59.23 35.21 -50.48
CA LYS A 2 57.92 34.63 -50.06
C LYS A 2 57.29 33.59 -51.01
N LYS A 3 56.79 32.42 -50.57
CA LYS A 3 55.55 32.16 -49.77
C LYS A 3 55.58 30.67 -49.32
N ILE A 4 55.44 30.30 -48.03
CA ILE A 4 54.21 30.05 -47.25
C ILE A 4 53.21 29.11 -47.94
N ILE A 5 52.97 27.92 -47.38
CA ILE A 5 51.66 27.39 -46.90
C ILE A 5 51.92 26.14 -46.05
N LEU A 6 51.71 26.28 -44.72
CA LEU A 6 51.46 25.20 -43.77
C LEU A 6 49.96 24.87 -43.86
N SER A 7 49.59 23.61 -44.07
CA SER A 7 48.23 23.12 -43.83
C SER A 7 48.27 21.95 -42.85
N ILE A 8 48.26 22.28 -41.56
CA ILE A 8 47.95 21.34 -40.49
C ILE A 8 46.42 21.29 -40.40
N THR A 9 45.82 20.28 -41.03
CA THR A 9 44.41 19.94 -40.87
C THR A 9 44.15 19.50 -39.44
N SER A 10 43.69 20.45 -38.62
CA SER A 10 43.13 20.22 -37.29
C SER A 10 41.79 19.50 -37.43
N LEU A 11 41.81 18.18 -37.26
CA LEU A 11 40.62 17.36 -37.11
C LEU A 11 40.16 17.46 -35.65
N LEU A 12 39.40 18.51 -35.33
CA LEU A 12 38.69 18.61 -34.06
C LEU A 12 37.58 17.55 -34.06
N MET A 13 37.87 16.40 -33.44
CA MET A 13 36.90 15.37 -33.11
C MET A 13 35.93 15.97 -32.10
N THR A 14 34.80 16.50 -32.59
CA THR A 14 33.68 16.92 -31.75
C THR A 14 33.14 15.69 -31.03
N GLY A 15 33.61 15.49 -29.81
CA GLY A 15 33.05 14.53 -28.88
C GLY A 15 31.57 14.84 -28.69
N THR A 16 30.72 14.04 -29.35
CA THR A 16 29.30 14.02 -29.05
C THR A 16 29.18 13.56 -27.61
N LEU A 17 28.93 14.52 -26.73
CA LEU A 17 28.54 14.27 -25.35
C LEU A 17 27.28 13.40 -25.43
N LEU A 18 27.43 12.11 -25.16
CA LEU A 18 26.29 11.25 -24.84
C LEU A 18 25.69 11.81 -23.55
N ILE A 19 24.81 12.80 -23.68
CA ILE A 19 23.92 13.23 -22.61
C ILE A 19 23.10 11.99 -22.31
N GLY A 20 23.51 11.24 -21.28
CA GLY A 20 22.76 10.11 -20.77
C GLY A 20 21.36 10.63 -20.51
N THR A 21 20.39 10.14 -21.28
CA THR A 21 18.96 10.45 -21.10
C THR A 21 18.67 10.40 -19.61
N PRO A 22 18.16 11.48 -18.99
CA PRO A 22 17.79 11.42 -17.58
C PRO A 22 16.82 10.24 -17.45
N LYS A 23 17.23 9.21 -16.69
CA LYS A 23 16.36 8.05 -16.46
C LYS A 23 15.09 8.61 -15.87
N LYS A 24 13.98 8.47 -16.58
CA LYS A 24 12.69 8.98 -16.13
C LYS A 24 12.25 8.23 -14.88
N ASP A 25 11.60 8.94 -13.98
CA ASP A 25 11.05 8.37 -12.75
C ASP A 25 9.90 7.42 -13.08
N ILE A 26 9.50 6.59 -12.10
CA ILE A 26 8.34 5.69 -12.25
C ILE A 26 7.09 6.43 -12.72
N VAL A 27 6.83 7.61 -12.16
CA VAL A 27 5.65 8.42 -12.49
C VAL A 27 5.75 8.97 -13.90
N ASP A 28 6.91 9.48 -14.31
CA ASP A 28 7.09 10.08 -15.64
C ASP A 28 7.06 9.00 -16.74
N THR A 29 7.62 7.82 -16.45
CA THR A 29 7.55 6.65 -17.34
C THR A 29 6.11 6.16 -17.50
N ALA A 30 5.31 6.19 -16.43
CA ALA A 30 3.90 5.81 -16.48
C ALA A 30 3.04 6.83 -17.25
N VAL A 31 3.33 8.13 -17.11
CA VAL A 31 2.66 9.20 -17.85
C VAL A 31 2.98 9.12 -19.34
N GLU A 32 4.24 8.89 -19.70
CA GLU A 32 4.67 8.79 -21.10
C GLU A 32 4.14 7.54 -21.81
N ALA A 33 4.00 6.41 -21.10
CA ALA A 33 3.45 5.20 -21.66
C ALA A 33 1.95 5.27 -21.99
N GLY A 34 1.24 6.33 -21.55
CA GLY A 34 -0.15 6.65 -21.90
C GLY A 34 -1.23 5.66 -21.42
N SER A 35 -0.83 4.46 -21.01
CA SER A 35 -1.67 3.30 -20.66
C SER A 35 -1.84 3.09 -19.15
N PHE A 36 -1.40 4.07 -18.35
CA PHE A 36 -1.44 4.06 -16.88
C PHE A 36 -2.16 5.29 -16.31
N LYS A 37 -3.05 5.92 -17.08
CA LYS A 37 -3.72 7.18 -16.66
C LYS A 37 -4.52 6.99 -15.38
N THR A 38 -5.19 5.85 -15.24
CA THR A 38 -5.98 5.51 -14.04
C THR A 38 -5.10 5.40 -12.80
N LEU A 39 -3.94 4.77 -12.95
CA LEU A 39 -2.97 4.59 -11.87
C LEU A 39 -2.38 5.93 -11.40
N VAL A 40 -2.00 6.81 -12.33
CA VAL A 40 -1.47 8.15 -11.99
C VAL A 40 -2.52 8.97 -11.23
N THR A 41 -3.78 8.93 -11.66
CA THR A 41 -4.88 9.60 -10.95
C THR A 41 -5.10 9.03 -9.54
N ALA A 42 -5.05 7.71 -9.40
CA ALA A 42 -5.15 7.04 -8.09
C ALA A 42 -4.00 7.42 -7.15
N VAL A 43 -2.75 7.44 -7.66
CA VAL A 43 -1.56 7.83 -6.87
C VAL A 43 -1.65 9.29 -6.42
N LYS A 44 -2.11 10.19 -7.30
CA LYS A 44 -2.37 11.59 -6.96
C LYS A 44 -3.44 11.72 -5.88
N ALA A 45 -4.58 11.02 -6.03
CA ALA A 45 -5.66 11.02 -5.04
C ALA A 45 -5.22 10.44 -3.67
N ALA A 46 -4.34 9.45 -3.68
CA ALA A 46 -3.77 8.85 -2.48
C ALA A 46 -2.66 9.68 -1.82
N GLY A 47 -2.09 10.67 -2.52
CA GLY A 47 -0.96 11.45 -2.02
C GLY A 47 0.35 10.67 -1.95
N LEU A 48 0.51 9.61 -2.75
CA LEU A 48 1.71 8.76 -2.76
C LEU A 48 2.74 9.17 -3.81
N VAL A 49 2.50 10.28 -4.53
CA VAL A 49 3.41 10.77 -5.60
C VAL A 49 4.81 10.99 -5.04
N ASP A 50 4.93 11.66 -3.90
CA ASP A 50 6.23 11.99 -3.31
C ASP A 50 6.96 10.75 -2.80
N THR A 51 6.21 9.78 -2.26
CA THR A 51 6.77 8.49 -1.84
C THR A 51 7.32 7.69 -3.02
N LEU A 52 6.58 7.67 -4.14
CA LEU A 52 6.99 6.97 -5.37
C LEU A 52 8.07 7.73 -6.16
N LYS A 53 8.28 9.02 -5.89
CA LYS A 53 9.41 9.82 -6.40
C LYS A 53 10.64 9.79 -5.47
N GLY A 54 10.54 9.14 -4.31
CA GLY A 54 11.63 9.05 -3.34
C GLY A 54 12.89 8.33 -3.88
N LYS A 55 14.03 8.55 -3.21
CA LYS A 55 15.37 8.03 -3.60
C LYS A 55 15.55 6.50 -3.49
N GLY A 56 14.55 5.77 -2.99
CA GLY A 56 14.66 4.33 -2.78
C GLY A 56 14.53 3.53 -4.07
N PRO A 57 15.18 2.36 -4.21
CA PRO A 57 14.82 1.44 -5.26
C PRO A 57 13.44 0.84 -4.98
N PHE A 58 12.45 1.15 -5.81
CA PHE A 58 11.12 0.57 -5.73
C PHE A 58 10.86 -0.38 -6.90
N THR A 59 10.21 -1.50 -6.62
CA THR A 59 9.64 -2.36 -7.65
C THR A 59 8.14 -2.13 -7.66
N VAL A 60 7.61 -1.57 -8.75
CA VAL A 60 6.19 -1.24 -8.89
C VAL A 60 5.54 -2.18 -9.88
N PHE A 61 4.49 -2.87 -9.43
CA PHE A 61 3.63 -3.66 -10.28
C PHE A 61 2.53 -2.76 -10.82
N ALA A 62 2.64 -2.32 -12.08
CA ALA A 62 1.73 -1.35 -12.67
C ALA A 62 0.67 -2.07 -13.53
N PRO A 63 -0.60 -2.15 -13.09
CA PRO A 63 -1.69 -2.59 -13.94
C PRO A 63 -1.96 -1.61 -15.08
N THR A 64 -2.23 -2.12 -16.28
CA THR A 64 -2.66 -1.31 -17.42
C THR A 64 -4.09 -0.80 -17.22
N ASP A 65 -4.50 0.21 -17.99
CA ASP A 65 -5.90 0.65 -18.01
C ASP A 65 -6.87 -0.49 -18.39
N GLU A 66 -6.43 -1.46 -19.21
CA GLU A 66 -7.21 -2.69 -19.50
C GLU A 66 -7.40 -3.58 -18.27
N ALA A 67 -6.38 -3.68 -17.40
CA ALA A 67 -6.48 -4.42 -16.14
C ALA A 67 -7.51 -3.79 -15.20
N PHE A 68 -7.62 -2.44 -15.19
CA PHE A 68 -8.67 -1.74 -14.47
C PHE A 68 -10.04 -1.94 -15.13
N ALA A 69 -10.11 -2.00 -16.45
CA ALA A 69 -11.37 -2.25 -17.19
C ALA A 69 -11.93 -3.67 -16.95
N LYS A 70 -11.06 -4.65 -16.65
CA LYS A 70 -11.48 -6.01 -16.23
C LYS A 70 -12.15 -6.05 -14.86
N LEU A 71 -12.01 -5.01 -14.03
CA LEU A 71 -12.72 -4.94 -12.74
C LEU A 71 -14.21 -4.63 -12.96
N PRO A 72 -15.11 -5.13 -12.10
CA PRO A 72 -16.52 -4.81 -12.18
C PRO A 72 -16.75 -3.30 -12.19
N LYS A 73 -17.61 -2.83 -13.11
CA LYS A 73 -17.99 -1.41 -13.22
C LYS A 73 -18.48 -0.93 -11.85
N GLY A 74 -17.91 0.18 -11.36
CA GLY A 74 -18.20 0.75 -10.04
C GLY A 74 -17.14 0.48 -8.96
N THR A 75 -16.27 -0.53 -9.14
CA THR A 75 -15.18 -0.80 -8.18
C THR A 75 -14.18 0.35 -8.15
N VAL A 76 -13.68 0.78 -9.31
CA VAL A 76 -12.72 1.89 -9.41
C VAL A 76 -13.33 3.21 -8.91
N ALA A 77 -14.57 3.50 -9.31
CA ALA A 77 -15.28 4.70 -8.85
C ALA A 77 -15.44 4.69 -7.32
N SER A 78 -15.75 3.54 -6.72
CA SER A 78 -15.81 3.39 -5.27
C SER A 78 -14.45 3.58 -4.61
N LEU A 79 -13.38 3.03 -5.19
CA LEU A 79 -12.01 3.17 -4.68
C LEU A 79 -11.48 4.61 -4.76
N LEU A 80 -11.94 5.39 -5.74
CA LEU A 80 -11.59 6.82 -5.89
C LEU A 80 -12.40 7.74 -4.96
N LYS A 81 -13.42 7.24 -4.25
CA LYS A 81 -14.16 8.05 -3.27
C LYS A 81 -13.24 8.43 -2.10
N PRO A 82 -13.39 9.65 -1.54
CA PRO A 82 -12.59 10.09 -0.39
C PRO A 82 -12.75 9.17 0.83
N GLU A 83 -13.95 8.59 1.02
CA GLU A 83 -14.23 7.60 2.06
C GLU A 83 -13.37 6.32 1.95
N ASN A 84 -12.91 5.99 0.74
CA ASN A 84 -12.09 4.81 0.46
C ASN A 84 -10.61 5.17 0.22
N LYS A 85 -10.19 6.41 0.51
CA LYS A 85 -8.80 6.85 0.36
C LYS A 85 -7.82 5.93 1.08
N GLN A 86 -8.18 5.44 2.27
CA GLN A 86 -7.34 4.50 3.01
C GLN A 86 -7.15 3.16 2.26
N LYS A 87 -8.24 2.63 1.68
CA LYS A 87 -8.18 1.42 0.84
C LYS A 87 -7.36 1.66 -0.43
N LEU A 88 -7.45 2.85 -1.01
CA LEU A 88 -6.66 3.24 -2.17
C LEU A 88 -5.16 3.25 -1.85
N VAL A 89 -4.78 3.85 -0.71
CA VAL A 89 -3.41 3.83 -0.20
C VAL A 89 -2.96 2.39 0.02
N ASP A 90 -3.81 1.54 0.60
CA ASP A 90 -3.48 0.13 0.83
C ASP A 90 -3.25 -0.64 -0.47
N ILE A 91 -4.13 -0.47 -1.46
CA ILE A 91 -3.99 -1.09 -2.79
C ILE A 91 -2.72 -0.61 -3.47
N LEU A 92 -2.44 0.69 -3.46
CA LEU A 92 -1.25 1.25 -4.10
C LEU A 92 0.02 0.78 -3.42
N THR A 93 0.08 0.79 -2.09
CA THR A 93 1.24 0.26 -1.35
C THR A 93 1.39 -1.26 -1.47
N TYR A 94 0.33 -1.98 -1.83
CA TYR A 94 0.38 -3.42 -2.15
C TYR A 94 1.02 -3.69 -3.52
N HIS A 95 0.89 -2.77 -4.47
CA HIS A 95 1.57 -2.86 -5.76
C HIS A 95 3.05 -2.45 -5.70
N VAL A 96 3.52 -1.94 -4.56
CA VAL A 96 4.89 -1.46 -4.39
C VAL A 96 5.66 -2.42 -3.49
N VAL A 97 6.83 -2.84 -3.94
CA VAL A 97 7.79 -3.62 -3.17
C VAL A 97 9.06 -2.79 -2.98
N SER A 98 9.51 -2.66 -1.73
CA SER A 98 10.79 -2.04 -1.42
C SER A 98 11.94 -2.94 -1.89
N GLY A 99 12.86 -2.39 -2.67
CA GLY A 99 14.02 -3.09 -3.22
C GLY A 99 13.95 -3.31 -4.72
N LYS A 100 15.10 -3.64 -5.34
CA LYS A 100 15.18 -4.00 -6.77
C LYS A 100 14.93 -5.50 -6.96
N VAL A 101 13.69 -5.86 -7.28
CA VAL A 101 13.32 -7.24 -7.62
C VAL A 101 13.17 -7.35 -9.13
N LYS A 102 14.25 -7.78 -9.80
CA LYS A 102 14.23 -8.13 -11.23
C LYS A 102 13.44 -9.41 -11.46
N ALA A 103 12.88 -9.62 -12.64
CA ALA A 103 12.14 -10.82 -13.00
C ALA A 103 12.92 -12.12 -12.70
N LYS A 104 14.22 -12.15 -13.02
CA LYS A 104 15.08 -13.31 -12.73
C LYS A 104 15.28 -13.59 -11.23
N LYS A 105 15.27 -12.55 -10.38
CA LYS A 105 15.29 -12.72 -8.92
C LYS A 105 13.90 -13.06 -8.39
N ALA A 106 12.86 -12.44 -8.93
CA ALA A 106 11.47 -12.73 -8.62
C ALA A 106 11.12 -14.19 -8.88
N ALA A 107 11.58 -14.76 -10.01
CA ALA A 107 11.35 -16.17 -10.36
C ALA A 107 11.96 -17.17 -9.37
N LYS A 108 12.95 -16.75 -8.57
CA LYS A 108 13.58 -17.55 -7.51
C LYS A 108 12.97 -17.31 -6.14
N LEU A 109 12.03 -16.38 -6.02
CA LEU A 109 11.37 -16.02 -4.77
C LEU A 109 9.93 -16.53 -4.84
N ASP A 110 9.49 -17.28 -3.84
CA ASP A 110 8.08 -17.72 -3.76
C ASP A 110 7.15 -16.58 -3.33
N SER A 111 7.69 -15.58 -2.64
CA SER A 111 6.94 -14.40 -2.21
C SER A 111 7.82 -13.17 -2.01
N ALA A 112 7.23 -11.98 -2.12
CA ALA A 112 7.87 -10.71 -1.78
C ALA A 112 7.01 -9.90 -0.81
N LYS A 113 7.65 -9.17 0.11
CA LYS A 113 6.97 -8.27 1.05
C LYS A 113 6.76 -6.91 0.40
N THR A 114 5.51 -6.46 0.36
CA THR A 114 5.10 -5.15 -0.17
C THR A 114 5.28 -4.06 0.87
N VAL A 115 5.23 -2.80 0.45
CA VAL A 115 5.24 -1.62 1.34
C VAL A 115 4.04 -1.63 2.28
N ASN A 116 2.90 -2.19 1.84
CA ASN A 116 1.74 -2.42 2.69
C ASN A 116 1.99 -3.43 3.82
N GLY A 117 3.12 -4.14 3.82
CA GLY A 117 3.43 -5.22 4.77
C GLY A 117 2.79 -6.57 4.40
N ALA A 118 1.87 -6.57 3.44
CA ALA A 118 1.33 -7.79 2.86
C ALA A 118 2.35 -8.49 1.95
N LYS A 119 2.26 -9.82 1.84
CA LYS A 119 3.13 -10.59 0.95
C LYS A 119 2.38 -10.79 -0.36
N ILE A 120 3.07 -10.61 -1.48
CA ILE A 120 2.63 -11.06 -2.79
C ILE A 120 3.27 -12.42 -3.05
N THR A 121 2.51 -13.35 -3.58
CA THR A 121 3.01 -14.65 -4.03
C THR A 121 3.52 -14.50 -5.45
N ILE A 122 4.75 -14.94 -5.71
CA ILE A 122 5.35 -14.90 -7.02
C ILE A 122 5.49 -16.33 -7.49
N LYS A 123 4.87 -16.66 -8.62
CA LYS A 123 4.94 -17.98 -9.23
C LYS A 123 5.49 -17.87 -10.64
N PRO A 124 6.58 -18.57 -10.98
CA PRO A 124 6.96 -18.74 -12.37
C PRO A 124 5.88 -19.56 -13.09
N SER A 125 5.42 -19.06 -14.24
CA SER A 125 4.45 -19.74 -15.10
C SER A 125 5.02 -19.81 -16.51
N GLY A 126 5.72 -20.91 -16.80
CA GLY A 126 6.46 -21.11 -18.05
C GLY A 126 7.53 -20.05 -18.29
N LYS A 127 7.40 -19.29 -19.39
CA LYS A 127 8.29 -18.16 -19.74
C LYS A 127 7.89 -16.83 -19.08
N THR A 128 6.80 -16.81 -18.31
CA THR A 128 6.22 -15.60 -17.69
C THR A 128 6.19 -15.69 -16.17
N LEU A 129 5.94 -14.56 -15.51
CA LEU A 129 5.77 -14.47 -14.07
C LEU A 129 4.30 -14.22 -13.73
N MET A 130 3.80 -14.90 -12.71
CA MET A 130 2.50 -14.61 -12.09
C MET A 130 2.72 -14.01 -10.70
N ILE A 131 2.05 -12.89 -10.43
CA ILE A 131 2.01 -12.23 -9.14
C ILE A 131 0.59 -12.42 -8.59
N ASN A 132 0.43 -13.26 -7.57
CA ASN A 132 -0.85 -13.80 -7.14
C ASN A 132 -1.64 -14.41 -8.30
N GLN A 133 -2.66 -13.70 -8.80
CA GLN A 133 -3.50 -14.09 -9.93
C GLN A 133 -3.26 -13.20 -11.17
N ALA A 134 -2.38 -12.21 -11.09
CA ALA A 134 -2.05 -11.30 -12.18
C ALA A 134 -0.83 -11.84 -12.97
N LYS A 135 -0.92 -11.82 -14.29
CA LYS A 135 0.18 -12.20 -15.18
C LYS A 135 1.02 -10.97 -15.51
N VAL A 136 2.33 -11.11 -15.42
CA VAL A 136 3.27 -10.07 -15.85
C VAL A 136 3.37 -10.10 -17.38
N VAL A 137 2.85 -9.05 -18.01
CA VAL A 137 2.86 -8.85 -19.48
C VAL A 137 4.23 -8.35 -19.94
N LYS A 138 4.81 -7.40 -19.20
CA LYS A 138 6.11 -6.79 -19.50
C LYS A 138 6.90 -6.59 -18.22
N ALA A 139 8.04 -7.26 -18.10
CA ALA A 139 8.87 -7.20 -16.90
C ALA A 139 10.15 -6.37 -17.13
N ASP A 140 10.81 -5.99 -16.03
CA ASP A 140 12.16 -5.39 -16.03
C ASP A 140 12.28 -4.02 -16.73
N ILE A 141 11.23 -3.19 -16.69
CA ILE A 141 11.31 -1.80 -17.17
C ILE A 141 12.12 -0.98 -16.16
N LYS A 142 13.33 -0.57 -16.55
CA LYS A 142 14.24 0.19 -15.68
C LYS A 142 13.84 1.66 -15.62
N THR A 143 13.68 2.19 -14.41
CA THR A 143 13.52 3.63 -14.15
C THR A 143 14.71 4.15 -13.34
N SER A 144 14.81 5.46 -13.11
CA SER A 144 15.82 6.09 -12.24
C SER A 144 15.78 5.53 -10.82
N ASN A 145 14.57 5.38 -10.30
CA ASN A 145 14.27 5.05 -8.91
C ASN A 145 13.74 3.62 -8.72
N GLY A 146 13.81 2.75 -9.74
CA GLY A 146 13.15 1.46 -9.61
C GLY A 146 13.08 0.56 -10.84
N ILE A 147 12.17 -0.40 -10.73
CA ILE A 147 11.77 -1.33 -11.79
C ILE A 147 10.25 -1.33 -11.85
N ILE A 148 9.69 -1.21 -13.05
CA ILE A 148 8.26 -1.40 -13.30
C ILE A 148 8.04 -2.78 -13.92
N HIS A 149 7.07 -3.52 -13.38
CA HIS A 149 6.52 -4.74 -13.98
C HIS A 149 5.07 -4.48 -14.34
N VAL A 150 4.75 -4.57 -15.63
CA VAL A 150 3.40 -4.39 -16.15
C VAL A 150 2.62 -5.67 -15.96
N ILE A 151 1.44 -5.56 -15.34
CA ILE A 151 0.55 -6.67 -15.06
C ILE A 151 -0.80 -6.49 -15.74
N ASP A 152 -1.48 -7.59 -16.05
CA ASP A 152 -2.76 -7.61 -16.76
C ASP A 152 -4.01 -7.63 -15.86
N ALA A 153 -3.81 -7.61 -14.54
CA ALA A 153 -4.86 -7.59 -13.53
C ALA A 153 -4.43 -6.73 -12.32
N VAL A 154 -5.39 -6.07 -11.67
CA VAL A 154 -5.14 -5.27 -10.47
C VAL A 154 -4.94 -6.18 -9.26
N LEU A 155 -3.86 -5.98 -8.51
CA LEU A 155 -3.62 -6.69 -7.26
C LEU A 155 -4.49 -6.07 -6.16
N LEU A 156 -5.58 -6.76 -5.84
CA LEU A 156 -6.35 -6.44 -4.65
C LEU A 156 -5.70 -7.14 -3.46
N PRO A 157 -5.22 -6.41 -2.45
CA PRO A 157 -4.88 -7.04 -1.19
C PRO A 157 -6.16 -7.71 -0.71
N THR A 158 -6.12 -9.03 -0.47
CA THR A 158 -7.11 -9.62 0.44
C THR A 158 -7.00 -8.81 1.73
N PRO A 159 -8.12 -8.52 2.41
CA PRO A 159 -8.09 -7.71 3.63
C PRO A 159 -7.19 -8.39 4.66
N LYS A 160 -5.89 -8.10 4.62
CA LYS A 160 -4.96 -8.41 5.67
C LYS A 160 -5.38 -7.50 6.80
N LYS A 161 -5.63 -8.10 7.97
CA LYS A 161 -5.66 -7.40 9.25
C LYS A 161 -4.37 -6.57 9.36
N VAL A 162 -4.43 -5.30 8.95
CA VAL A 162 -3.30 -4.39 8.79
C VAL A 162 -2.75 -4.08 10.17
N SER A 163 -1.46 -4.27 10.48
CA SER A 163 -0.89 -3.95 11.81
C SER A 163 -0.72 -2.43 12.09
N GLY A 164 -1.56 -1.60 11.48
CA GLY A 164 -1.99 -0.28 11.97
C GLY A 164 -3.43 -0.32 12.51
N ASN A 165 -3.95 -1.53 12.74
CA ASN A 165 -5.35 -1.81 12.96
C ASN A 165 -5.85 -1.38 14.33
N THR A 166 -5.03 -1.36 15.37
CA THR A 166 -5.57 -1.21 16.74
C THR A 166 -6.39 0.06 16.85
N ASN A 167 -5.82 1.18 16.41
CA ASN A 167 -6.53 2.46 16.40
C ASN A 167 -7.66 2.50 15.37
N HIS A 168 -7.54 1.80 14.24
CA HIS A 168 -8.59 1.75 13.22
C HIS A 168 -9.81 0.91 13.67
N ILE A 169 -9.60 -0.30 14.19
CA ILE A 169 -10.62 -1.17 14.80
C ILE A 169 -11.30 -0.42 15.93
N ILE A 170 -10.51 0.21 16.80
CA ILE A 170 -11.05 0.96 17.93
C ILE A 170 -11.91 2.13 17.42
N LYS A 171 -11.41 2.97 16.49
CA LYS A 171 -12.17 4.08 15.91
C LYS A 171 -13.43 3.61 15.18
N GLN A 172 -13.35 2.51 14.44
CA GLN A 172 -14.48 1.94 13.70
C GLN A 172 -15.53 1.35 14.65
N ALA A 173 -15.09 0.65 15.70
CA ALA A 173 -15.96 0.11 16.74
C ALA A 173 -16.67 1.27 17.45
N ILE A 174 -15.92 2.28 17.90
CA ILE A 174 -16.42 3.52 18.49
C ILE A 174 -17.50 4.15 17.61
N HIS A 175 -17.22 4.37 16.32
CA HIS A 175 -18.14 5.05 15.43
C HIS A 175 -19.47 4.29 15.31
N LYS A 176 -19.41 2.98 15.04
CA LYS A 176 -20.60 2.13 14.95
C LYS A 176 -21.33 2.01 16.28
N GLY A 177 -20.58 1.83 17.37
CA GLY A 177 -21.12 1.61 18.71
C GLY A 177 -21.82 2.84 19.29
N VAL A 178 -21.36 4.05 18.99
CA VAL A 178 -22.05 5.29 19.40
C VAL A 178 -23.45 5.37 18.78
N HIS A 179 -23.57 5.11 17.47
CA HIS A 179 -24.88 5.10 16.81
C HIS A 179 -25.80 4.01 17.37
N MET A 180 -25.29 2.80 17.57
CA MET A 180 -26.07 1.69 18.13
C MET A 180 -26.51 1.97 19.58
N PHE A 181 -25.61 2.53 20.39
CA PHE A 181 -25.89 2.89 21.78
C PHE A 181 -26.95 3.97 21.90
N ASN A 182 -26.84 5.04 21.09
CA ASN A 182 -27.83 6.12 21.06
C ASN A 182 -29.19 5.66 20.50
N SER A 183 -29.21 4.55 19.77
CA SER A 183 -30.42 3.92 19.26
C SER A 183 -31.00 2.87 20.23
N GLY A 184 -30.56 2.83 21.49
CA GLY A 184 -31.05 1.89 22.52
C GLY A 184 -30.49 0.46 22.42
N HIS A 185 -29.59 0.17 21.47
CA HIS A 185 -29.06 -1.18 21.23
C HIS A 185 -27.87 -1.52 22.15
N HIS A 186 -27.99 -1.27 23.46
CA HIS A 186 -26.88 -1.36 24.41
C HIS A 186 -26.22 -2.74 24.48
N VAL A 187 -27.00 -3.83 24.38
CA VAL A 187 -26.50 -5.21 24.35
C VAL A 187 -25.61 -5.46 23.12
N GLN A 188 -26.07 -5.01 21.94
CA GLN A 188 -25.33 -5.19 20.70
C GLN A 188 -24.09 -4.29 20.66
N THR A 189 -24.14 -3.09 21.24
CA THR A 189 -22.98 -2.21 21.39
C THR A 189 -21.93 -2.85 22.29
N ALA A 190 -22.31 -3.40 23.44
CA ALA A 190 -21.39 -4.10 24.33
C ALA A 190 -20.72 -5.27 23.62
N ALA A 191 -21.50 -6.09 22.90
CA ALA A 191 -20.98 -7.20 22.11
C ALA A 191 -20.03 -6.75 20.99
N LEU A 192 -20.35 -5.65 20.29
CA LEU A 192 -19.50 -5.06 19.25
C LEU A 192 -18.16 -4.61 19.83
N TYR A 193 -18.17 -3.90 20.97
CA TYR A 193 -16.95 -3.45 21.63
C TYR A 193 -16.11 -4.61 22.17
N MET A 194 -16.73 -5.64 22.74
CA MET A 194 -16.03 -6.84 23.18
C MET A 194 -15.40 -7.61 22.00
N LYS A 195 -16.10 -7.71 20.87
CA LYS A 195 -15.59 -8.31 19.64
C LYS A 195 -14.38 -7.54 19.10
N ALA A 196 -14.47 -6.22 19.06
CA ALA A 196 -13.38 -5.34 18.66
C ALA A 196 -12.16 -5.49 19.59
N GLY A 197 -12.37 -5.58 20.91
CA GLY A 197 -11.31 -5.83 21.89
C GLY A 197 -10.57 -7.15 21.65
N ASN A 198 -11.29 -8.25 21.42
CA ASN A 198 -10.69 -9.53 21.07
C ASN A 198 -9.90 -9.47 19.75
N GLU A 199 -10.41 -8.72 18.76
CA GLU A 199 -9.72 -8.55 17.49
C GLU A 199 -8.41 -7.77 17.64
N VAL A 200 -8.38 -6.76 18.52
CA VAL A 200 -7.15 -6.04 18.89
C VAL A 200 -6.15 -6.97 19.58
N LEU A 201 -6.61 -7.77 20.56
CA LEU A 201 -5.75 -8.71 21.29
C LEU A 201 -5.18 -9.81 20.36
N GLY A 202 -5.96 -10.30 19.40
CA GLY A 202 -5.52 -11.30 18.43
C GLY A 202 -4.50 -10.77 17.41
N GLN A 203 -4.25 -9.46 17.37
CA GLN A 203 -3.28 -8.83 16.47
C GLN A 203 -1.95 -8.48 17.15
N CYS A 204 -1.86 -8.71 18.46
CA CYS A 204 -0.65 -8.43 19.23
C CYS A 204 0.33 -9.60 19.19
N SER A 205 1.28 -9.58 18.24
CA SER A 205 2.33 -10.60 18.11
C SER A 205 3.77 -10.10 18.33
N SER A 206 4.00 -8.87 18.81
CA SER A 206 5.35 -8.35 19.10
C SER A 206 5.39 -7.35 20.27
N SER A 207 6.60 -7.10 20.79
CA SER A 207 6.93 -6.40 22.05
C SER A 207 6.45 -4.95 22.19
N VAL A 208 5.94 -4.32 21.12
CA VAL A 208 5.33 -2.98 21.15
C VAL A 208 3.85 -3.02 21.60
N CYS A 209 3.25 -4.22 21.69
CA CYS A 209 1.82 -4.40 22.03
C CYS A 209 1.49 -4.43 23.54
N SER A 210 2.46 -4.30 24.45
CA SER A 210 2.23 -4.57 25.88
C SER A 210 1.24 -3.59 26.53
N SER A 211 1.36 -2.28 26.29
CA SER A 211 0.52 -1.29 27.01
C SER A 211 -0.94 -1.26 26.54
N ALA A 212 -1.17 -1.19 25.23
CA ALA A 212 -2.51 -1.17 24.66
C ALA A 212 -3.24 -2.51 24.89
N ALA A 213 -2.58 -3.65 24.68
CA ALA A 213 -3.18 -4.95 24.92
C ALA A 213 -3.51 -5.15 26.40
N ASN A 214 -2.65 -4.71 27.32
CA ASN A 214 -2.95 -4.77 28.76
C ASN A 214 -4.16 -3.92 29.11
N THR A 215 -4.24 -2.69 28.58
CA THR A 215 -5.39 -1.80 28.80
C THR A 215 -6.70 -2.43 28.32
N ILE A 216 -6.71 -3.04 27.13
CA ILE A 216 -7.88 -3.74 26.59
C ILE A 216 -8.19 -5.00 27.39
N LYS A 217 -7.18 -5.81 27.74
CA LYS A 217 -7.36 -7.05 28.50
C LYS A 217 -7.97 -6.79 29.88
N THR A 218 -7.48 -5.77 30.59
CA THR A 218 -8.05 -5.35 31.88
C THR A 218 -9.49 -4.87 31.74
N ALA A 219 -9.77 -4.08 30.71
CA ALA A 219 -11.13 -3.59 30.46
C ALA A 219 -12.10 -4.72 30.12
N MET A 220 -11.67 -5.70 29.33
CA MET A 220 -12.49 -6.86 29.00
C MET A 220 -12.79 -7.73 30.22
N HIS A 221 -11.84 -7.87 31.15
CA HIS A 221 -12.09 -8.56 32.42
C HIS A 221 -13.13 -7.82 33.27
N LYS A 222 -12.98 -6.48 33.40
CA LYS A 222 -13.94 -5.64 34.13
C LYS A 222 -15.33 -5.66 33.49
N ALA A 223 -15.42 -5.55 32.17
CA ALA A 223 -16.68 -5.61 31.45
C ALA A 223 -17.36 -6.98 31.63
N LYS A 224 -16.63 -8.09 31.59
CA LYS A 224 -17.21 -9.42 31.83
C LYS A 224 -17.73 -9.62 33.25
N ALA A 225 -17.18 -8.90 34.23
CA ALA A 225 -17.68 -8.94 35.60
C ALA A 225 -18.99 -8.15 35.78
N GLU A 226 -19.35 -7.28 34.83
CA GLU A 226 -20.57 -6.49 34.90
C GLU A 226 -21.78 -7.18 34.28
N HIS A 227 -22.93 -7.06 34.93
CA HIS A 227 -24.21 -7.59 34.44
C HIS A 227 -24.98 -6.59 33.56
N CYS A 228 -24.68 -5.29 33.65
CA CYS A 228 -25.37 -4.25 32.89
C CYS A 228 -24.69 -3.99 31.53
N PRO A 229 -25.37 -4.19 30.38
CA PRO A 229 -24.80 -3.97 29.05
C PRO A 229 -24.31 -2.54 28.82
N THR A 230 -24.97 -1.56 29.43
CA THR A 230 -24.55 -0.16 29.39
C THR A 230 -23.20 0.04 30.07
N SER A 231 -23.01 -0.53 31.27
CA SER A 231 -21.73 -0.49 31.99
C SER A 231 -20.62 -1.21 31.21
N GLN A 232 -20.94 -2.37 30.63
CA GLN A 232 -20.01 -3.11 29.77
C GLN A 232 -19.52 -2.26 28.58
N ALA A 233 -20.45 -1.58 27.90
CA ALA A 233 -20.14 -0.74 26.76
C ALA A 233 -19.26 0.47 27.16
N TRP A 234 -19.57 1.13 28.28
CA TRP A 234 -18.79 2.27 28.78
C TRP A 234 -17.39 1.88 29.24
N ILE A 235 -17.23 0.75 29.93
CA ILE A 235 -15.91 0.24 30.34
C ILE A 235 -15.01 0.02 29.13
N MET A 236 -15.54 -0.64 28.09
CA MET A 236 -14.79 -0.87 26.86
C MET A 236 -14.50 0.42 26.11
N ARG A 237 -15.48 1.35 26.07
CA ARG A 237 -15.30 2.65 25.43
C ARG A 237 -14.18 3.45 26.08
N HIS A 238 -14.14 3.53 27.40
CA HIS A 238 -13.09 4.24 28.13
C HIS A 238 -11.71 3.60 27.89
N ALA A 239 -11.64 2.28 27.79
CA ALA A 239 -10.39 1.59 27.46
C ALA A 239 -9.90 1.92 26.05
N PHE A 240 -10.81 1.95 25.07
CA PHE A 240 -10.54 2.38 23.71
C PHE A 240 -10.02 3.81 23.64
N ASP A 241 -10.66 4.74 24.34
CA ASP A 241 -10.23 6.14 24.36
C ASP A 241 -8.83 6.30 24.98
N ARG A 242 -8.51 5.55 26.05
CA ARG A 242 -7.16 5.52 26.64
C ARG A 242 -6.09 4.97 25.67
N VAL A 243 -6.41 3.91 24.93
CA VAL A 243 -5.51 3.37 23.91
C VAL A 243 -5.26 4.40 22.81
N LEU A 244 -6.30 5.09 22.35
CA LEU A 244 -6.16 6.16 21.35
C LEU A 244 -5.37 7.35 21.87
N ALA A 245 -5.54 7.72 23.14
CA ALA A 245 -4.81 8.82 23.78
C ALA A 245 -3.31 8.51 23.94
N SER A 246 -2.95 7.24 24.16
CA SER A 246 -1.56 6.79 24.30
C SER A 246 -0.77 6.71 22.98
N ALA A 247 -1.41 7.01 21.84
CA ALA A 247 -0.81 6.94 20.51
C ALA A 247 -0.29 8.29 19.98
N HIS A 248 -0.31 9.33 20.82
CA HIS A 248 0.18 10.69 20.56
C HIS A 248 1.34 11.00 21.51
#